data_AF-A0A964R961-F1
#
_entry.id   AF-A0A964R961-F1
#
_cell.length_a   1.000
_cell.length_b   1.000
_cell.length_c   1.000
_cell.angle_alpha   90.00
_cell.angle_beta   90.00
_cell.angle_gamma   90.00
#
_symmetry.space_group_name_H-M   'P 1'
#
loop_
_entity.id
_entity.type
_entity.pdbx_description
1 polymer ?
#
loop_
_entity_poly.entity_id
_entity_poly.type
_entity_poly.pdbx_seq_one_letter_code
_entity_poly.pdbx_strand_id
1 'polypeptide(L)'
;MRCAPKVSKPTRKRAQIVGFTLIELLVVIAIIAVLASMLLPALSGAKSKAQGIACLNHLRQLGVALHLYTNDNSDGFPPIQARIPNGESSWRAYLYPNVGQNPRVYDC
;
A
#
# COMPACT_ATOMS: atom_id res chain seq x y z
N MET A 1 -20.50 -80.02 -9.16
CA MET A 1 -20.88 -79.06 -8.10
C MET A 1 -19.84 -77.96 -8.03
N ARG A 2 -20.12 -76.76 -8.56
CA ARG A 2 -19.31 -75.55 -8.29
C ARG A 2 -20.29 -74.42 -8.03
N CYS A 3 -20.32 -73.93 -6.80
CA CYS A 3 -21.14 -72.79 -6.40
C CYS A 3 -20.57 -71.50 -6.97
N ALA A 4 -21.43 -70.64 -7.51
CA ALA A 4 -21.08 -69.28 -7.90
C ALA A 4 -21.14 -68.33 -6.68
N PRO A 5 -20.27 -67.32 -6.57
CA PRO A 5 -20.30 -66.35 -5.48
C PRO A 5 -21.42 -65.32 -5.71
N LYS A 6 -22.18 -65.01 -4.65
CA LYS A 6 -23.14 -63.90 -4.68
C LYS A 6 -22.38 -62.57 -4.54
N VAL A 7 -22.32 -61.79 -5.62
CA VAL A 7 -21.81 -60.42 -5.63
C VAL A 7 -22.85 -59.51 -4.95
N SER A 8 -22.53 -58.96 -3.78
CA SER A 8 -23.31 -57.92 -3.12
C SER A 8 -23.02 -56.55 -3.76
N LYS A 9 -24.05 -55.88 -4.26
CA LYS A 9 -23.92 -54.55 -4.87
C LYS A 9 -23.75 -53.50 -3.76
N PRO A 10 -22.77 -52.58 -3.86
CA PRO A 10 -22.63 -51.51 -2.88
C PRO A 10 -23.80 -50.51 -3.02
N THR A 11 -24.57 -50.32 -1.96
CA THR A 11 -25.58 -49.27 -1.86
C THR A 11 -24.90 -47.91 -1.75
N ARG A 12 -24.89 -47.15 -2.84
CA ARG A 12 -24.36 -45.77 -2.89
C ARG A 12 -25.19 -44.89 -1.96
N LYS A 13 -24.68 -44.56 -0.77
CA LYS A 13 -25.28 -43.50 0.05
C LYS A 13 -25.16 -42.19 -0.73
N ARG A 14 -26.28 -41.59 -1.12
CA ARG A 14 -26.27 -40.24 -1.70
C ARG A 14 -25.69 -39.29 -0.64
N ALA A 15 -24.56 -38.67 -0.94
CA ALA A 15 -24.08 -37.54 -0.17
C ALA A 15 -25.13 -36.44 -0.29
N GLN A 16 -25.75 -36.08 0.83
CA GLN A 16 -26.67 -34.95 0.90
C GLN A 16 -25.84 -33.69 0.66
N ILE A 17 -25.96 -33.10 -0.52
CA ILE A 17 -25.38 -31.79 -0.81
C ILE A 17 -26.29 -30.79 -0.09
N VAL A 18 -25.82 -30.28 1.05
CA VAL A 18 -26.48 -29.18 1.75
C VAL A 18 -26.19 -27.92 0.92
N GLY A 19 -27.21 -27.41 0.22
CA GLY A 19 -27.12 -26.18 -0.56
C GLY A 19 -27.25 -24.94 0.33
N PHE A 20 -26.50 -23.90 0.02
CA PHE A 20 -26.64 -22.59 0.65
C PHE A 20 -27.94 -21.93 0.20
N THR A 21 -28.73 -21.40 1.12
CA THR A 21 -29.96 -20.70 0.74
C THR A 21 -29.65 -19.28 0.26
N LEU A 22 -30.42 -18.76 -0.71
CA LEU A 22 -30.27 -17.38 -1.19
C LEU A 22 -30.40 -16.35 -0.05
N ILE A 23 -31.24 -16.63 0.95
CA ILE A 23 -31.45 -15.78 2.12
C ILE A 23 -30.20 -15.69 3.00
N GLU A 24 -29.51 -16.81 3.23
CA GLU A 24 -28.27 -16.82 4.00
C GLU A 24 -27.20 -15.97 3.31
N LEU A 25 -27.09 -16.02 1.98
CA LEU A 25 -26.12 -15.19 1.26
C LEU A 25 -26.50 -13.71 1.33
N LEU A 26 -27.79 -13.43 1.17
CA LEU A 26 -28.31 -12.07 1.09
C LEU A 26 -28.17 -11.32 2.43
N VAL A 27 -28.40 -11.98 3.56
CA VAL A 27 -28.22 -11.34 4.87
C VAL A 27 -26.75 -11.04 5.16
N VAL A 28 -25.82 -11.91 4.73
CA VAL A 28 -24.38 -11.68 4.96
C VAL A 28 -23.87 -10.47 4.17
N ILE A 29 -24.21 -10.37 2.87
CA ILE A 29 -23.80 -9.20 2.08
C ILE A 29 -24.43 -7.90 2.60
N ALA A 30 -25.66 -7.97 3.12
CA ALA A 30 -26.33 -6.81 3.72
C ALA A 30 -25.58 -6.30 4.96
N ILE A 31 -25.16 -7.20 5.85
CA ILE A 31 -24.39 -6.83 7.04
C ILE A 31 -23.01 -6.26 6.65
N ILE A 32 -22.32 -6.89 5.69
CA ILE A 32 -21.03 -6.39 5.20
C ILE A 32 -21.18 -4.99 4.59
N ALA A 33 -22.24 -4.73 3.83
CA ALA A 33 -22.48 -3.43 3.21
C ALA A 33 -22.64 -2.31 4.25
N VAL A 34 -23.41 -2.55 5.32
CA VAL A 34 -23.57 -1.58 6.42
C VAL A 34 -22.23 -1.30 7.09
N LEU A 35 -21.47 -2.34 7.44
CA LEU A 35 -20.15 -2.18 8.07
C LEU A 35 -19.15 -1.46 7.15
N ALA A 36 -19.09 -1.85 5.88
CA ALA A 36 -18.20 -1.25 4.89
C ALA A 36 -18.51 0.24 4.65
N SER A 37 -19.80 0.63 4.68
CA SER A 37 -20.22 2.02 4.50
C SER A 37 -19.65 2.97 5.56
N MET A 38 -19.42 2.49 6.77
CA MET A 38 -18.79 3.29 7.85
C MET A 38 -17.26 3.25 7.76
N LEU A 39 -16.69 2.17 7.23
CA LEU A 39 -15.24 1.98 7.12
C LEU A 39 -14.61 2.76 5.96
N LEU A 40 -15.26 2.83 4.80
CA LEU A 40 -14.72 3.52 3.61
C LEU A 40 -14.41 5.02 3.82
N PRO A 41 -15.31 5.84 4.39
CA PRO A 41 -15.00 7.25 4.65
C PRO A 41 -13.92 7.41 5.72
N ALA A 42 -13.92 6.58 6.76
CA ALA A 42 -12.88 6.57 7.78
C ALA A 42 -11.51 6.21 7.20
N LEU A 43 -11.43 5.21 6.32
CA LEU A 43 -10.21 4.78 5.65
C LEU A 43 -9.68 5.85 4.67
N SER A 44 -10.57 6.52 3.94
CA SER A 44 -10.20 7.65 3.07
C SER A 44 -9.55 8.78 3.86
N GLY A 45 -10.15 9.18 4.99
CA GLY A 45 -9.58 10.18 5.89
C GLY A 45 -8.25 9.74 6.52
N ALA A 46 -8.14 8.47 6.92
CA ALA A 46 -6.89 7.92 7.46
C ALA A 46 -5.76 7.92 6.42
N LYS A 47 -6.06 7.59 5.16
CA LYS A 47 -5.09 7.63 4.05
C LYS A 47 -4.55 9.03 3.81
N SER A 48 -5.43 10.04 3.74
CA SER A 48 -5.01 11.43 3.56
C SER A 48 -4.12 11.91 4.70
N LYS A 49 -4.47 11.59 5.95
CA LYS A 49 -3.62 11.89 7.12
C LYS A 49 -2.26 11.17 7.04
N ALA A 50 -2.25 9.90 6.66
CA ALA A 50 -1.02 9.14 6.49
C ALA A 50 -0.10 9.73 5.41
N GLN A 51 -0.67 10.17 4.28
CA GLN A 51 0.08 10.89 3.24
C GLN A 51 0.67 12.20 3.76
N GLY A 52 -0.10 12.97 4.54
CA GLY A 52 0.40 14.19 5.19
C GLY A 52 1.55 13.91 6.16
N ILE A 53 1.44 12.86 6.98
CA ILE A 53 2.52 12.45 7.90
C ILE A 53 3.78 12.02 7.12
N ALA A 54 3.62 11.27 6.03
CA ALA A 54 4.74 10.88 5.18
C ALA A 54 5.43 12.11 4.58
N CYS A 55 4.66 13.06 4.05
CA CYS A 55 5.21 14.31 3.52
C CYS A 55 5.94 15.14 4.60
N LEU A 56 5.38 15.24 5.81
CA LEU A 56 6.06 15.93 6.91
C LEU A 56 7.41 15.29 7.25
N ASN A 57 7.51 13.96 7.17
CA ASN A 57 8.78 13.27 7.36
C ASN A 57 9.75 13.50 6.21
N HIS A 58 9.27 13.54 4.97
CA HIS A 58 10.07 13.93 3.81
C HIS A 58 10.63 15.35 3.96
N LEU A 59 9.81 16.32 4.38
CA LEU A 59 10.24 17.71 4.64
C LEU A 59 11.30 17.79 5.74
N ARG A 60 11.16 16.98 6.81
CA ARG A 60 12.20 16.87 7.84
C ARG A 60 13.51 16.35 7.27
N GLN A 61 13.47 15.33 6.41
CA GLN A 61 14.66 14.79 5.75
C GLN A 61 15.32 15.83 4.84
N LEU A 62 14.54 16.63 4.10
CA LEU A 62 15.06 17.75 3.32
C LEU A 62 15.70 18.82 4.20
N GLY A 63 15.09 19.16 5.34
CA GLY A 63 15.66 20.12 6.29
C GLY A 63 16.99 19.66 6.87
N VAL A 64 17.10 18.37 7.21
CA VAL A 64 18.38 17.78 7.65
C VAL A 64 19.40 17.80 6.51
N ALA A 65 19.01 17.40 5.30
CA ALA A 65 19.91 17.42 4.15
C ALA A 65 20.41 18.83 3.80
N LEU A 66 19.55 19.85 3.96
CA LEU A 66 19.91 21.25 3.79
C LEU A 66 20.91 21.71 4.84
N HIS A 67 20.69 21.36 6.11
CA HIS A 67 21.64 21.68 7.19
C HIS A 67 23.01 21.02 6.97
N LEU A 68 23.02 19.77 6.50
CA LEU A 68 24.26 19.09 6.13
C LEU A 68 24.96 19.81 4.98
N TYR A 69 24.20 20.22 3.95
CA TYR A 69 24.74 20.98 2.83
C TYR A 69 25.36 22.31 3.27
N THR A 70 24.66 23.10 4.09
CA THR A 70 25.15 24.42 4.52
C THR A 70 26.43 24.29 5.35
N ASN A 71 26.50 23.28 6.23
CA ASN A 71 27.69 22.99 7.03
C ASN A 71 28.93 22.69 6.15
N ASP A 72 28.72 21.99 5.04
CA ASP A 72 29.82 21.63 4.12
C ASP A 72 30.15 22.74 3.11
N ASN A 73 29.27 23.73 2.93
CA ASN A 73 29.38 24.79 1.92
C ASN A 73 29.48 26.20 2.53
N SER A 74 30.16 26.35 3.66
CA SER A 74 30.42 27.65 4.31
C SER A 74 29.14 28.47 4.56
N ASP A 75 28.11 27.82 5.09
CA ASP A 75 26.77 28.38 5.35
C ASP A 75 26.02 28.87 4.10
N GLY A 76 26.50 28.51 2.90
CA GLY A 76 25.85 28.79 1.63
C GLY A 76 24.62 27.93 1.39
N PHE A 77 23.56 28.52 0.86
CA PHE A 77 22.38 27.80 0.39
C PHE A 77 22.58 27.28 -1.04
N PRO A 78 21.93 26.14 -1.40
CA PRO A 78 22.03 25.61 -2.75
C PRO A 78 21.42 26.60 -3.76
N PRO A 79 22.04 26.76 -4.94
CA PRO A 79 21.55 27.69 -5.95
C PRO A 79 20.19 27.24 -6.51
N ILE A 80 19.28 28.21 -6.72
CA ILE A 80 17.94 27.94 -7.28
C ILE A 80 18.05 27.43 -8.72
N GLN A 81 19.00 27.97 -9.47
CA GLN A 81 19.32 27.54 -10.84
C GLN A 81 20.84 27.48 -11.00
N ALA A 82 21.34 26.32 -11.42
CA ALA A 82 22.73 26.17 -11.83
C ALA A 82 22.81 25.60 -13.24
N ARG A 83 23.73 26.13 -14.04
CA ARG A 83 23.96 25.63 -15.40
C ARG A 83 24.80 24.35 -15.34
N ILE A 84 24.13 23.21 -15.29
CA ILE A 84 24.75 21.88 -15.36
C ILE A 84 24.61 21.36 -16.80
N PRO A 85 25.70 21.01 -17.51
CA PRO A 85 25.60 20.39 -18.83
C PRO A 85 24.81 19.08 -18.74
N ASN A 86 23.70 18.97 -19.47
CA ASN A 86 22.83 17.78 -19.53
C ASN A 86 22.24 17.32 -18.18
N GLY A 87 22.18 18.19 -17.16
CA GLY A 87 21.68 17.87 -15.82
C GLY A 87 20.44 18.68 -15.40
N GLU A 88 19.82 18.28 -14.30
CA GLU A 88 18.74 19.03 -13.66
C GLU A 88 19.32 20.30 -13.02
N SER A 89 18.82 21.49 -13.38
CA SER A 89 19.33 22.77 -12.86
C SER A 89 18.81 23.14 -11.47
N SER A 90 18.07 22.24 -10.82
CA SER A 90 17.40 22.50 -9.56
C SER A 90 18.31 22.27 -8.34
N TRP A 91 17.97 22.91 -7.23
CA TRP A 91 18.61 22.68 -5.92
C TRP A 91 18.60 21.20 -5.50
N ARG A 92 17.69 20.38 -6.06
CA ARG A 92 17.57 18.95 -5.74
C ARG A 92 18.84 18.18 -6.08
N ALA A 93 19.53 18.54 -7.17
CA ALA A 93 20.78 17.89 -7.55
C ALA A 93 21.86 18.03 -6.47
N TYR A 94 21.86 19.16 -5.76
CA TYR A 94 22.81 19.46 -4.69
C TYR A 94 22.47 18.74 -3.38
N LEU A 95 21.18 18.55 -3.08
CA LEU A 95 20.74 17.85 -1.87
C LEU A 95 20.62 16.33 -2.05
N TYR A 96 20.60 15.82 -3.29
CA TYR A 96 20.52 14.40 -3.60
C TYR A 96 21.49 13.49 -2.81
N PRO A 97 22.79 13.80 -2.68
CA PRO A 97 23.69 13.00 -1.86
C PRO A 97 23.32 13.02 -0.36
N ASN A 98 22.75 14.13 0.13
CA ASN A 98 22.48 14.35 1.55
C ASN A 98 21.11 13.80 1.99
N VAL A 99 20.21 13.49 1.07
CA VAL A 99 18.87 12.88 1.36
C VAL A 99 18.90 11.34 1.36
N GLY A 100 20.07 10.72 1.39
CA GLY A 100 20.21 9.26 1.41
C GLY A 100 19.79 8.58 0.10
N GLN A 101 19.92 9.28 -1.04
CA GLN A 101 19.61 8.77 -2.38
C GLN A 101 18.16 8.27 -2.57
N ASN A 102 17.22 8.75 -1.76
CA ASN A 102 15.81 8.41 -1.91
C ASN A 102 15.08 9.51 -2.71
N PRO A 103 14.72 9.26 -3.99
CA PRO A 103 14.07 10.28 -4.82
C PRO A 103 12.65 10.63 -4.35
N ARG A 104 12.00 9.76 -3.57
CA ARG A 104 10.64 9.99 -3.06
C ARG A 104 10.55 11.08 -2.01
N VAL A 105 11.67 11.47 -1.42
CA VAL A 105 11.75 12.51 -0.38
C VAL A 105 11.32 13.88 -0.91
N TYR A 106 11.33 14.07 -2.23
CA TYR A 106 10.87 15.30 -2.84
C TYR A 106 9.42 15.24 -3.31
N ASP A 107 8.78 14.08 -3.20
CA ASP A 107 7.41 13.88 -3.62
C ASP A 107 6.51 13.98 -2.40
N CYS A 108 5.72 15.05 -2.41
CA CYS A 108 4.52 15.32 -1.64
C CYS A 108 3.47 15.79 -2.66
#